data_AF-A0A6B0VAW0-F1
#
_entry.id   AF-A0A6B0VAW0-F1
#
_cell.length_a   1.000
_cell.length_b   1.000
_cell.length_c   1.000
_cell.angle_alpha   90.00
_cell.angle_beta   90.00
_cell.angle_gamma   90.00
#
_symmetry.space_group_name_H-M   'P 1'
#
loop_
_entity.id
_entity.type
_entity.pdbx_description
1 polymer ?
#
loop_
_entity_poly.entity_id
_entity_poly.type
_entity_poly.pdbx_seq_one_letter_code
_entity_poly.pdbx_strand_id
1 'polypeptide(L)'
;MNAPKLRELLLLLLSASVSAAGESATGPEQTGCIGQATTETWYVGVYIVTDNYFRSCTPYKNHTLEEYLEAFVGGVRLYFQGLRSPAIEIVYLGSRNLTSDEENKVIGSVKSVTETAVKGGDAMKHLMVLPLTSDDQDITPGNKLLLVLTRLNITEEETKNSANHVPPNPESSESDQDPDYDDYGDEDSTPRARAAFEKKSPKNVGGMSDYGSICLMSGAIVQDSGSNFSGVANAAKELANVLGPMYNGTINRRVCSEDDQGMDTYHGRQCGAMRNSQYDEENFECLKDEINGTKGEMMTPHQFYKKHTAWTPCGTSYTGTKECKDPKTASQPHESCSLSCCINQSFSFLNLTHYDIQAPDGQDCESEKICLGGTCVAAN
;
A
#
# COMPACT_ATOMS: atom_id res chain seq x y z
N MET A 1 -8.28 -70.14 22.37
CA MET A 1 -9.01 -70.35 21.10
C MET A 1 -10.03 -69.22 20.99
N ASN A 2 -9.62 -68.07 20.47
CA ASN A 2 -9.60 -67.71 19.04
C ASN A 2 -10.95 -67.19 18.58
N ALA A 3 -11.17 -65.90 18.82
CA ALA A 3 -12.11 -65.11 18.03
C ALA A 3 -11.32 -64.51 16.85
N PRO A 4 -11.71 -64.81 15.61
CA PRO A 4 -11.62 -63.81 14.57
C PRO A 4 -12.88 -63.76 13.71
N LYS A 5 -13.23 -62.55 13.25
CA LYS A 5 -13.55 -62.18 11.85
C LYS A 5 -14.53 -61.01 11.77
N LEU A 6 -14.02 -59.81 12.08
CA LEU A 6 -14.59 -58.53 11.62
C LEU A 6 -14.28 -58.27 10.12
N ARG A 7 -13.65 -59.23 9.43
CA ARG A 7 -13.10 -59.09 8.08
C ARG A 7 -14.02 -59.59 6.96
N GLU A 8 -15.21 -60.09 7.28
CA GLU A 8 -16.19 -60.54 6.26
C GLU A 8 -17.42 -59.62 6.13
N LEU A 9 -17.61 -58.65 7.02
CA LEU A 9 -18.68 -57.65 6.89
C LEU A 9 -18.31 -56.53 5.88
N LEU A 10 -17.02 -56.36 5.58
CA LEU A 10 -16.49 -55.26 4.76
C LEU A 10 -16.45 -55.55 3.24
N LEU A 11 -16.78 -56.78 2.82
CA LEU A 11 -16.79 -57.17 1.39
C LEU A 11 -18.19 -57.21 0.77
N LEU A 12 -19.26 -57.02 1.55
CA LEU A 12 -20.65 -57.02 1.07
C LEU A 12 -21.20 -55.62 0.72
N LEU A 13 -20.43 -54.54 0.97
CA LEU A 13 -20.83 -53.17 0.65
C LEU A 13 -20.20 -52.62 -0.64
N LEU A 14 -19.40 -53.42 -1.36
CA LEU A 14 -18.64 -52.98 -2.55
C LEU A 14 -19.17 -53.51 -3.89
N SER A 15 -20.39 -54.04 -3.95
CA SER A 15 -20.97 -54.52 -5.22
C SER A 15 -22.47 -54.29 -5.32
N ALA A 16 -22.86 -53.05 -5.59
CA ALA A 16 -24.20 -52.71 -6.10
C ALA A 16 -24.19 -51.39 -6.89
N SER A 17 -23.51 -51.40 -8.04
CA SER A 17 -23.74 -50.44 -9.12
C SER A 17 -24.39 -51.18 -10.28
N VAL A 18 -25.71 -51.09 -10.40
CA VAL A 18 -26.46 -51.50 -11.60
C VAL A 18 -27.56 -50.50 -11.86
N SER A 19 -27.53 -49.94 -13.06
CA SER A 19 -28.51 -49.02 -13.65
C SER A 19 -29.92 -49.61 -13.71
N ALA A 20 -30.94 -48.78 -13.45
CA ALA A 20 -32.30 -49.04 -13.89
C ALA A 20 -33.00 -47.73 -14.24
N ALA A 21 -33.39 -47.62 -15.50
CA ALA A 21 -34.31 -46.62 -16.03
C ALA A 21 -35.76 -47.04 -15.76
N GLY A 22 -36.66 -46.08 -15.54
CA GLY A 22 -38.12 -46.28 -15.68
C GLY A 22 -39.00 -45.64 -14.61
N GLU A 23 -39.52 -44.45 -14.94
CA GLU A 23 -40.85 -43.89 -14.62
C GLU A 23 -41.35 -43.67 -13.16
N SER A 24 -41.37 -42.37 -12.82
CA SER A 24 -42.48 -41.56 -12.25
C SER A 24 -43.26 -42.05 -11.02
N ALA A 25 -43.02 -41.39 -9.88
CA ALA A 25 -44.08 -40.97 -8.95
C ALA A 25 -43.58 -39.85 -8.02
N THR A 26 -44.37 -38.79 -7.94
CA THR A 26 -44.20 -37.52 -7.24
C THR A 26 -44.20 -37.61 -5.71
N GLY A 27 -43.25 -36.94 -5.05
CA GLY A 27 -43.26 -36.59 -3.62
C GLY A 27 -42.05 -35.70 -3.25
N PRO A 28 -42.19 -34.65 -2.43
CA PRO A 28 -41.21 -33.55 -2.39
C PRO A 28 -40.00 -33.90 -1.51
N GLU A 29 -38.81 -33.96 -2.12
CA GLU A 29 -37.55 -33.91 -1.39
C GLU A 29 -37.29 -32.48 -0.91
N GLN A 30 -37.25 -32.32 0.42
CA GLN A 30 -36.55 -31.21 1.06
C GLN A 30 -35.04 -31.42 0.89
N THR A 31 -34.48 -30.81 -0.14
CA THR A 31 -33.04 -30.57 -0.26
C THR A 31 -32.81 -29.07 -0.23
N GLY A 32 -32.92 -28.50 0.97
CA GLY A 32 -32.65 -27.10 1.25
C GLY A 32 -31.23 -26.90 1.73
N CYS A 33 -30.41 -26.26 0.89
CA CYS A 33 -29.24 -25.45 1.23
C CYS A 33 -27.98 -26.18 1.74
N ILE A 34 -27.26 -26.86 0.85
CA ILE A 34 -25.82 -26.60 0.79
C ILE A 34 -25.70 -25.42 -0.15
N GLY A 35 -25.67 -24.21 0.41
CA GLY A 35 -25.28 -23.04 -0.34
C GLY A 35 -23.89 -23.32 -0.89
N GLN A 36 -23.79 -23.55 -2.20
CA GLN A 36 -22.54 -23.46 -2.92
C GLN A 36 -22.06 -22.04 -2.64
N ALA A 37 -21.06 -21.88 -1.77
CA ALA A 37 -20.46 -20.58 -1.50
C ALA A 37 -19.92 -20.11 -2.85
N THR A 38 -20.69 -19.27 -3.53
CA THR A 38 -20.19 -18.48 -4.64
C THR A 38 -19.04 -17.69 -4.05
N THR A 39 -17.81 -18.06 -4.41
CA THR A 39 -16.62 -17.30 -4.05
C THR A 39 -16.76 -15.97 -4.76
N GLU A 40 -17.36 -15.01 -4.08
CA GLU A 40 -17.43 -13.64 -4.56
C GLU A 40 -15.99 -13.17 -4.76
N THR A 41 -15.72 -12.65 -5.95
CA THR A 41 -14.44 -12.08 -6.31
C THR A 41 -14.65 -10.61 -6.52
N TRP A 42 -13.80 -9.81 -5.88
CA TRP A 42 -13.72 -8.38 -6.10
C TRP A 42 -12.52 -8.06 -6.95
N TYR A 43 -12.71 -7.13 -7.87
CA TYR A 43 -11.68 -6.69 -8.80
C TYR A 43 -11.21 -5.30 -8.41
N VAL A 44 -9.90 -5.09 -8.40
CA VAL A 44 -9.30 -3.77 -8.18
C VAL A 44 -8.23 -3.49 -9.22
N GLY A 45 -8.38 -2.38 -9.93
CA GLY A 45 -7.41 -1.94 -10.92
C GLY A 45 -6.44 -0.93 -10.31
N VAL A 46 -5.14 -1.10 -10.52
CA VAL A 46 -4.12 -0.16 -10.07
C VAL A 46 -3.51 0.53 -11.29
N TYR A 47 -3.72 1.85 -11.37
CA TYR A 47 -3.10 2.70 -12.38
C TYR A 47 -2.00 3.52 -11.72
N ILE A 48 -0.76 3.34 -12.16
CA ILE A 48 0.39 3.98 -11.52
C ILE A 48 0.70 5.33 -12.17
N VAL A 49 0.93 6.33 -11.34
CA VAL A 49 1.46 7.62 -11.77
C VAL A 49 2.78 7.89 -11.06
N THR A 50 3.77 8.37 -11.80
CA THR A 50 5.10 8.66 -11.23
C THR A 50 5.36 10.15 -11.18
N ASP A 51 6.07 10.60 -10.13
CA ASP A 51 6.62 11.95 -10.06
C ASP A 51 8.06 12.02 -10.60
N ASN A 52 8.59 13.24 -10.73
CA ASN A 52 9.95 13.46 -11.20
C ASN A 52 11.01 12.92 -10.24
N TYR A 53 10.75 12.94 -8.92
CA TYR A 53 11.70 12.44 -7.92
C TYR A 53 11.91 10.93 -8.06
N PHE A 54 10.85 10.17 -8.23
CA PHE A 54 10.90 8.75 -8.56
C PHE A 54 11.64 8.51 -9.87
N ARG A 55 11.26 9.21 -10.95
CA ARG A 55 11.85 9.00 -12.29
C ARG A 55 13.33 9.37 -12.40
N SER A 56 13.76 10.38 -11.65
CA SER A 56 15.16 10.80 -11.61
C SER A 56 16.05 9.79 -10.90
N CYS A 57 15.47 8.97 -10.03
CA CYS A 57 16.18 8.02 -9.18
C CYS A 57 16.13 6.58 -9.70
N THR A 58 15.10 6.24 -10.47
CA THR A 58 14.99 4.91 -11.06
C THR A 58 16.07 4.67 -12.12
N PRO A 59 16.81 3.54 -12.04
CA PRO A 59 17.76 3.16 -13.08
C PRO A 59 17.05 2.62 -14.33
N TYR A 60 15.75 2.33 -14.23
CA TYR A 60 14.95 1.73 -15.30
C TYR A 60 14.46 2.81 -16.28
N LYS A 61 14.37 2.44 -17.56
CA LYS A 61 13.90 3.32 -18.64
C LYS A 61 13.01 2.54 -19.62
N ASN A 62 12.10 3.25 -20.28
CA ASN A 62 11.22 2.72 -21.32
C ASN A 62 10.51 1.43 -20.84
N HIS A 63 10.57 0.37 -21.65
CA HIS A 63 9.91 -0.90 -21.37
C HIS A 63 10.33 -1.53 -20.03
N THR A 64 11.60 -1.42 -19.61
CA THR A 64 12.03 -1.96 -18.31
C THR A 64 11.38 -1.22 -17.15
N LEU A 65 11.10 0.08 -17.29
CA LEU A 65 10.36 0.82 -16.27
C LEU A 65 8.89 0.36 -16.23
N GLU A 66 8.27 0.14 -17.37
CA GLU A 66 6.90 -0.40 -17.45
C GLU A 66 6.81 -1.77 -16.76
N GLU A 67 7.77 -2.66 -17.03
CA GLU A 67 7.85 -3.98 -16.37
C GLU A 67 8.14 -3.87 -14.88
N TYR A 68 8.91 -2.87 -14.42
CA TYR A 68 9.09 -2.58 -13.00
C TYR A 68 7.76 -2.19 -12.36
N LEU A 69 6.98 -1.33 -13.02
CA LEU A 69 5.69 -0.88 -12.49
C LEU A 69 4.64 -2.02 -12.49
N GLU A 70 4.63 -2.85 -13.53
CA GLU A 70 3.83 -4.08 -13.53
C GLU A 70 4.27 -5.03 -12.41
N ALA A 71 5.57 -5.22 -12.24
CA ALA A 71 6.11 -6.07 -11.17
C ALA A 71 5.83 -5.55 -9.77
N PHE A 72 5.77 -4.22 -9.62
CA PHE A 72 5.37 -3.57 -8.38
C PHE A 72 3.92 -3.93 -8.02
N VAL A 73 2.99 -3.84 -8.97
CA VAL A 73 1.58 -4.25 -8.74
C VAL A 73 1.46 -5.77 -8.53
N GLY A 74 2.26 -6.57 -9.23
CA GLY A 74 2.33 -8.01 -8.98
C GLY A 74 2.81 -8.33 -7.56
N GLY A 75 3.77 -7.57 -7.03
CA GLY A 75 4.18 -7.64 -5.63
C GLY A 75 3.05 -7.28 -4.67
N VAL A 76 2.31 -6.20 -4.95
CA VAL A 76 1.13 -5.80 -4.17
C VAL A 76 0.08 -6.92 -4.16
N ARG A 77 -0.18 -7.54 -5.32
CA ARG A 77 -1.13 -8.65 -5.46
C ARG A 77 -0.81 -9.82 -4.52
N LEU A 78 0.46 -10.14 -4.30
CA LEU A 78 0.88 -11.23 -3.39
C LEU A 78 0.33 -11.04 -1.96
N TYR A 79 0.18 -9.80 -1.48
CA TYR A 79 -0.37 -9.51 -0.14
C TYR A 79 -1.86 -9.84 0.01
N PHE A 80 -2.56 -10.02 -1.11
CA PHE A 80 -3.99 -10.36 -1.15
C PHE A 80 -4.21 -11.81 -1.59
N GLN A 81 -3.16 -12.53 -1.99
CA GLN A 81 -3.23 -13.94 -2.35
C GLN A 81 -3.53 -14.80 -1.12
N GLY A 82 -4.75 -15.33 -1.05
CA GLY A 82 -5.21 -16.16 0.07
C GLY A 82 -6.51 -15.66 0.71
N LEU A 83 -6.96 -14.45 0.38
CA LEU A 83 -8.31 -14.01 0.70
C LEU A 83 -9.31 -14.83 -0.14
N ARG A 84 -10.31 -15.43 0.51
CA ARG A 84 -11.31 -16.30 -0.14
C ARG A 84 -12.75 -15.85 0.04
N SER A 85 -12.99 -14.83 0.86
CA SER A 85 -14.34 -14.43 1.24
C SER A 85 -14.38 -12.93 1.53
N PRO A 86 -14.30 -12.08 0.49
CA PRO A 86 -14.14 -12.45 -0.92
C PRO A 86 -12.68 -12.62 -1.33
N ALA A 87 -12.48 -13.23 -2.50
CA ALA A 87 -11.19 -13.14 -3.17
C ALA A 87 -11.02 -11.72 -3.74
N ILE A 88 -9.78 -11.21 -3.77
CA ILE A 88 -9.48 -9.90 -4.32
C ILE A 88 -8.48 -10.06 -5.46
N GLU A 89 -8.94 -9.78 -6.67
CA GLU A 89 -8.13 -9.80 -7.88
C GLU A 89 -7.63 -8.40 -8.20
N ILE A 90 -6.32 -8.23 -8.14
CA ILE A 90 -5.65 -6.96 -8.42
C ILE A 90 -5.08 -7.01 -9.84
N VAL A 91 -5.30 -5.94 -10.61
CA VAL A 91 -4.91 -5.84 -12.02
C VAL A 91 -4.12 -4.56 -12.25
N TYR A 92 -3.00 -4.64 -12.97
CA TYR A 92 -2.27 -3.46 -13.43
C TYR A 92 -2.95 -2.84 -14.66
N LEU A 93 -3.27 -1.55 -14.59
CA LEU A 93 -3.99 -0.84 -15.65
C LEU A 93 -3.08 0.00 -16.56
N GLY A 94 -1.78 0.00 -16.31
CA GLY A 94 -0.82 0.85 -16.99
C GLY A 94 -0.31 1.99 -16.11
N SER A 95 0.46 2.88 -16.73
CA SER A 95 1.06 4.00 -16.03
C SER A 95 1.29 5.23 -16.90
N ARG A 96 1.47 6.38 -16.23
CA ARG A 96 1.94 7.62 -16.86
C ARG A 96 2.78 8.46 -15.90
N ASN A 97 3.30 9.55 -16.43
CA ASN A 97 3.97 10.57 -15.66
C ASN A 97 2.97 11.62 -15.18
N LEU A 98 3.18 12.18 -13.98
CA LEU A 98 2.58 13.48 -13.64
C LEU A 98 3.09 14.54 -14.62
N THR A 99 2.18 15.37 -15.09
CA THR A 99 2.54 16.64 -15.71
C THR A 99 3.12 17.59 -14.66
N SER A 100 3.85 18.63 -15.08
CA SER A 100 4.42 19.61 -14.15
C SER A 100 3.36 20.28 -13.27
N ASP A 101 2.15 20.51 -13.80
CA ASP A 101 1.06 21.12 -13.04
C ASP A 101 0.45 20.16 -12.01
N GLU A 102 0.29 18.88 -12.37
CA GLU A 102 -0.15 17.85 -11.43
C GLU A 102 0.89 17.60 -10.34
N GLU A 103 2.17 17.56 -10.71
CA GLU A 103 3.28 17.38 -9.77
C GLU A 103 3.34 18.52 -8.75
N ASN A 104 3.23 19.77 -9.21
CA ASN A 104 3.19 20.93 -8.30
C ASN A 104 2.00 20.90 -7.33
N LYS A 105 0.87 20.28 -7.71
CA LYS A 105 -0.31 20.15 -6.85
C LYS A 105 -0.19 19.00 -5.86
N VAL A 106 0.25 17.83 -6.32
CA VAL A 106 0.31 16.61 -5.50
C VAL A 106 1.56 16.57 -4.63
N ILE A 107 2.72 16.83 -5.22
CA ILE A 107 4.02 16.78 -4.52
C ILE A 107 4.29 18.10 -3.79
N GLY A 108 3.76 19.21 -4.32
CA GLY A 108 4.03 20.54 -3.82
C GLY A 108 5.31 21.13 -4.39
N SER A 109 5.51 22.43 -4.16
CA SER A 109 6.73 23.09 -4.59
C SER A 109 7.81 22.90 -3.52
N VAL A 110 8.79 22.04 -3.77
CA VAL A 110 10.00 21.90 -2.94
C VAL A 110 10.86 23.16 -3.12
N LYS A 111 10.41 24.28 -2.54
CA LYS A 111 11.03 25.62 -2.70
C LYS A 111 12.17 25.87 -1.73
N SER A 112 12.38 25.00 -0.75
CA SER A 112 13.44 25.15 0.24
C SER A 112 14.24 23.86 0.38
N VAL A 113 15.53 24.01 0.67
CA VAL A 113 16.47 22.93 1.02
C VAL A 113 16.00 22.10 2.23
N THR A 114 14.97 22.57 2.94
CA THR A 114 14.45 21.98 4.19
C THR A 114 13.13 21.21 4.04
N GLU A 115 12.37 21.38 2.94
CA GLU A 115 11.11 20.65 2.73
C GLU A 115 11.36 19.41 1.85
N THR A 116 11.98 18.38 2.42
CA THR A 116 12.29 17.11 1.71
C THR A 116 11.16 16.08 1.78
N ALA A 117 9.95 16.49 2.18
CA ALA A 117 8.83 15.59 2.41
C ALA A 117 7.53 16.15 1.81
N VAL A 118 6.71 15.26 1.27
CA VAL A 118 5.37 15.57 0.77
C VAL A 118 4.42 15.67 1.96
N LYS A 119 3.67 16.77 2.03
CA LYS A 119 2.53 16.92 2.93
C LYS A 119 1.38 16.10 2.38
N GLY A 120 1.31 14.84 2.79
CA GLY A 120 0.38 13.88 2.22
C GLY A 120 -1.08 14.29 2.39
N GLY A 121 -1.44 14.99 3.47
CA GLY A 121 -2.81 15.49 3.66
C GLY A 121 -3.22 16.53 2.62
N ASP A 122 -2.28 17.32 2.11
CA ASP A 122 -2.53 18.21 0.97
C ASP A 122 -2.54 17.45 -0.36
N ALA A 123 -1.65 16.47 -0.53
CA ALA A 123 -1.60 15.60 -1.70
C ALA A 123 -2.94 14.88 -1.94
N MET A 124 -3.57 14.36 -0.88
CA MET A 124 -4.86 13.66 -0.94
C MET A 124 -5.99 14.54 -1.50
N LYS A 125 -6.00 15.85 -1.21
CA LYS A 125 -6.99 16.80 -1.75
C LYS A 125 -6.90 16.94 -3.27
N HIS A 126 -5.71 16.71 -3.83
CA HIS A 126 -5.46 16.87 -5.26
C HIS A 126 -5.52 15.55 -6.02
N LEU A 127 -5.28 14.42 -5.36
CA LEU A 127 -5.32 13.11 -5.99
C LEU A 127 -6.72 12.69 -6.45
N MET A 128 -7.74 13.10 -5.69
CA MET A 128 -9.15 12.84 -6.05
C MET A 128 -9.61 13.53 -7.34
N VAL A 129 -8.86 14.52 -7.83
CA VAL A 129 -9.24 15.35 -9.00
C VAL A 129 -8.34 15.10 -10.21
N LEU A 130 -7.39 14.18 -10.10
CA LEU A 130 -6.53 13.83 -11.23
C LEU A 130 -7.31 12.96 -12.23
N PRO A 131 -7.21 13.25 -13.54
CA PRO A 131 -7.82 12.43 -14.55
C PRO A 131 -7.13 11.06 -14.60
N LEU A 132 -7.96 10.01 -14.55
CA LEU A 132 -7.57 8.65 -14.92
C LEU A 132 -7.63 8.56 -16.47
N THR A 133 -6.65 9.13 -17.17
CA THR A 133 -6.61 9.02 -18.64
C THR A 133 -5.31 8.38 -19.10
N SER A 134 -5.45 7.32 -19.88
CA SER A 134 -4.54 6.96 -20.96
C SER A 134 -5.22 7.33 -22.27
N ASP A 135 -4.48 7.86 -23.23
CA ASP A 135 -4.89 8.61 -24.44
C ASP A 135 -6.06 8.12 -25.34
N ASP A 136 -6.91 7.15 -24.98
CA ASP A 136 -8.16 6.86 -25.74
C ASP A 136 -9.25 6.07 -24.96
N GLN A 137 -9.15 5.93 -23.63
CA GLN A 137 -10.24 5.34 -22.84
C GLN A 137 -10.46 6.18 -21.58
N ASP A 138 -11.65 6.77 -21.46
CA ASP A 138 -12.15 7.28 -20.20
C ASP A 138 -12.12 6.13 -19.19
N ILE A 139 -11.13 6.13 -18.30
CA ILE A 139 -11.11 5.18 -17.19
C ILE A 139 -12.17 5.68 -16.22
N THR A 140 -13.40 5.19 -16.39
CA THR A 140 -14.52 5.53 -15.50
C THR A 140 -14.10 5.30 -14.04
N PRO A 141 -14.28 6.28 -13.14
CA PRO A 141 -14.14 6.09 -11.70
C PRO A 141 -15.03 4.92 -11.25
N GLY A 142 -14.52 4.09 -10.36
CA GLY A 142 -15.09 2.80 -9.97
C GLY A 142 -14.08 2.03 -9.15
N ASN A 143 -13.94 0.72 -9.35
CA ASN A 143 -13.00 -0.14 -8.62
C ASN A 143 -11.51 0.03 -9.00
N LYS A 144 -11.06 1.28 -9.18
CA LYS A 144 -9.73 1.61 -9.67
C LYS A 144 -9.04 2.59 -8.74
N LEU A 145 -7.78 2.30 -8.44
CA LEU A 145 -6.89 3.10 -7.60
C LEU A 145 -5.87 3.83 -8.46
N LEU A 146 -5.83 5.16 -8.33
CA LEU A 146 -4.71 5.97 -8.79
C LEU A 146 -3.59 5.93 -7.76
N LEU A 147 -2.46 5.30 -8.09
CA LEU A 147 -1.33 5.17 -7.18
C LEU A 147 -0.17 6.05 -7.61
N VAL A 148 0.11 7.11 -6.85
CA VAL A 148 1.31 7.95 -7.05
C VAL A 148 2.51 7.34 -6.35
N LEU A 149 3.58 7.09 -7.10
CA LEU A 149 4.88 6.70 -6.57
C LEU A 149 5.82 7.91 -6.51
N THR A 150 6.40 8.14 -5.34
CA THR A 150 7.42 9.18 -5.10
C THR A 150 8.57 8.62 -4.29
N ARG A 151 9.78 9.19 -4.43
CA ARG A 151 10.91 8.85 -3.53
C ARG A 151 10.88 9.65 -2.22
N LEU A 152 10.13 10.73 -2.19
CA LEU A 152 10.09 11.65 -1.05
C LEU A 152 9.45 10.98 0.17
N ASN A 153 9.87 11.42 1.36
CA ASN A 153 9.15 11.05 2.58
C ASN A 153 7.74 11.65 2.52
N ILE A 154 6.76 10.97 3.11
CA ILE A 154 5.37 11.41 3.14
C ILE A 154 4.98 11.66 4.60
N THR A 155 4.39 12.81 4.91
CA THR A 155 3.92 13.17 6.26
C THR A 155 2.40 13.32 6.26
N GLU A 156 1.74 13.19 7.41
CA GLU A 156 0.29 13.40 7.51
C GLU A 156 -0.11 14.88 7.61
N GLU A 157 0.81 15.80 7.36
CA GLU A 157 0.54 17.23 7.52
C GLU A 157 -0.42 17.78 6.47
N GLU A 158 -1.14 18.82 6.88
CA GLU A 158 -1.99 19.63 6.01
C GLU A 158 -1.62 21.11 6.18
N THR A 159 -1.61 21.85 5.08
CA THR A 159 -1.44 23.30 5.13
C THR A 159 -2.70 23.94 5.72
N LYS A 160 -2.56 24.59 6.87
CA LYS A 160 -3.64 25.34 7.51
C LYS A 160 -3.89 26.63 6.73
N ASN A 161 -5.11 26.83 6.24
CA ASN A 161 -5.55 28.11 5.69
C ASN A 161 -5.83 29.08 6.84
N SER A 162 -4.80 29.75 7.38
CA SER A 162 -5.05 30.93 8.21
C SER A 162 -5.36 32.09 7.28
N ALA A 163 -6.64 32.38 7.06
CA ALA A 163 -7.04 33.71 6.63
C ALA A 163 -6.65 34.65 7.78
N ASN A 164 -5.62 35.48 7.58
CA ASN A 164 -5.36 36.61 8.47
C ASN A 164 -6.55 37.57 8.33
N HIS A 165 -7.62 37.33 9.07
CA HIS A 165 -8.56 38.40 9.42
C HIS A 165 -7.89 39.26 10.49
N VAL A 166 -6.87 40.01 10.07
CA VAL A 166 -6.59 41.31 10.67
C VAL A 166 -7.44 42.26 9.84
N PRO A 167 -8.54 42.82 10.37
CA PRO A 167 -9.26 43.89 9.67
C PRO A 167 -8.25 45.00 9.39
N PRO A 168 -8.22 45.60 8.19
CA PRO A 168 -7.41 46.78 7.96
C PRO A 168 -7.94 47.86 8.91
N ASN A 169 -7.15 48.18 9.93
CA ASN A 169 -7.41 49.32 10.78
C ASN A 169 -7.30 50.56 9.88
N PRO A 170 -8.35 51.39 9.76
CA PRO A 170 -8.24 52.61 8.98
C PRO A 170 -7.35 53.58 9.76
N GLU A 171 -6.18 53.87 9.19
CA GLU A 171 -5.41 55.05 9.56
C GLU A 171 -6.27 56.29 9.34
N SER A 172 -6.72 56.90 10.43
CA SER A 172 -7.02 58.33 10.48
C SER A 172 -6.19 58.94 11.61
N SER A 173 -5.14 59.65 11.18
CA SER A 173 -4.71 60.97 11.67
C SER A 173 -4.72 61.24 13.17
N GLU A 174 -3.50 61.40 13.70
CA GLU A 174 -3.05 62.31 14.78
C GLU A 174 -4.11 63.00 15.66
N SER A 175 -4.01 62.79 16.97
CA SER A 175 -3.94 63.90 17.94
C SER A 175 -3.42 63.42 19.30
N ASP A 176 -2.37 64.08 19.76
CA ASP A 176 -1.81 64.00 21.11
C ASP A 176 -2.82 64.47 22.17
N GLN A 177 -2.90 63.73 23.29
CA GLN A 177 -3.11 64.26 24.64
C GLN A 177 -3.01 63.15 25.71
N ASP A 178 -1.92 63.19 26.47
CA ASP A 178 -1.82 62.78 27.89
C ASP A 178 -2.49 63.89 28.77
N PRO A 179 -2.79 63.73 30.08
CA PRO A 179 -2.39 62.65 31.01
C PRO A 179 -3.47 62.21 32.06
N ASP A 180 -3.07 61.30 32.97
CA ASP A 180 -3.29 61.29 34.44
C ASP A 180 -4.07 60.13 35.17
N TYR A 181 -3.31 59.42 36.04
CA TYR A 181 -3.59 58.80 37.38
C TYR A 181 -4.56 57.57 37.50
N ASP A 182 -4.34 56.46 38.24
CA ASP A 182 -3.46 56.01 39.37
C ASP A 182 -3.28 54.46 39.35
N ASP A 183 -2.06 53.92 39.54
CA ASP A 183 -1.51 53.23 40.74
C ASP A 183 -2.22 51.93 41.21
N TYR A 184 -1.50 50.78 41.17
CA TYR A 184 -1.24 49.84 42.29
C TYR A 184 -0.55 48.54 41.79
N GLY A 185 0.70 48.33 42.24
CA GLY A 185 1.18 47.05 42.80
C GLY A 185 1.86 45.99 41.92
N ASP A 186 3.19 46.07 41.84
CA ASP A 186 4.21 45.00 41.97
C ASP A 186 3.90 43.53 41.57
N GLU A 187 4.67 42.98 40.62
CA GLU A 187 5.81 42.08 40.88
C GLU A 187 6.31 41.37 39.58
N ASP A 188 7.59 41.61 39.26
CA ASP A 188 8.52 40.79 38.46
C ASP A 188 8.12 40.30 37.05
N SER A 189 8.07 41.23 36.08
CA SER A 189 8.09 40.89 34.64
C SER A 189 9.51 40.60 34.16
N THR A 190 10.06 39.43 34.51
CA THR A 190 11.17 38.87 33.74
C THR A 190 10.66 38.44 32.36
N PRO A 191 11.27 38.89 31.25
CA PRO A 191 10.90 38.38 29.94
C PRO A 191 11.38 36.94 29.84
N ARG A 192 10.51 35.99 30.19
CA ARG A 192 10.74 34.58 29.88
C ARG A 192 10.69 34.44 28.36
N ALA A 193 11.87 34.45 27.75
CA ALA A 193 12.06 33.97 26.39
C ALA A 193 11.31 32.65 26.27
N ARG A 194 10.26 32.61 25.43
CA ARG A 194 9.54 31.39 25.11
C ARG A 194 10.58 30.43 24.57
N ALA A 195 10.95 29.43 25.39
CA ALA A 195 11.71 28.30 24.92
C ALA A 195 10.97 27.79 23.69
N ALA A 196 11.64 27.86 22.53
CA ALA A 196 11.14 27.29 21.31
C ALA A 196 10.95 25.81 21.61
N PHE A 197 9.71 25.38 21.83
CA PHE A 197 9.38 23.97 21.80
C PHE A 197 9.91 23.46 20.47
N GLU A 198 10.95 22.63 20.51
CA GLU A 198 11.42 21.90 19.34
C GLU A 198 10.22 21.16 18.77
N LYS A 199 9.63 21.69 17.70
CA LYS A 199 8.54 21.02 17.00
C LYS A 199 9.14 19.72 16.50
N LYS A 200 8.70 18.58 17.05
CA LYS A 200 9.07 17.26 16.54
C LYS A 200 8.84 17.27 15.04
N SER A 201 9.88 16.90 14.28
CA SER A 201 9.79 16.79 12.84
C SER A 201 8.65 15.82 12.50
N PRO A 202 7.78 16.17 11.55
CA PRO A 202 6.71 15.30 11.08
C PRO A 202 7.24 13.91 10.71
N LYS A 203 6.56 12.86 11.17
CA LYS A 203 6.99 11.46 10.95
C LYS A 203 6.68 11.04 9.52
N ASN A 204 7.62 10.36 8.87
CA ASN A 204 7.37 9.69 7.60
C ASN A 204 6.43 8.50 7.80
N VAL A 205 5.33 8.45 7.03
CA VAL A 205 4.33 7.38 7.09
C VAL A 205 4.41 6.37 5.95
N GLY A 206 5.27 6.61 4.96
CA GLY A 206 5.55 5.68 3.85
C GLY A 206 4.43 5.58 2.80
N GLY A 207 3.19 5.87 3.15
CA GLY A 207 2.05 5.94 2.24
C GLY A 207 0.85 6.63 2.87
N MET A 208 -0.10 7.04 2.04
CA MET A 208 -1.33 7.69 2.46
C MET A 208 -2.47 7.49 1.44
N SER A 209 -3.64 7.13 1.95
CA SER A 209 -4.90 7.00 1.21
C SER A 209 -6.09 7.22 2.14
N ASP A 210 -7.26 7.49 1.56
CA ASP A 210 -8.51 7.65 2.31
C ASP A 210 -9.20 6.30 2.54
N TYR A 211 -9.67 6.10 3.77
CA TYR A 211 -10.31 4.85 4.16
C TYR A 211 -11.63 4.63 3.42
N GLY A 212 -11.80 3.44 2.84
CA GLY A 212 -13.08 3.03 2.23
C GLY A 212 -13.48 3.80 0.97
N SER A 213 -12.55 4.49 0.31
CA SER A 213 -12.85 5.36 -0.83
C SER A 213 -12.94 4.64 -2.18
N ILE A 214 -12.75 3.30 -2.24
CA ILE A 214 -12.48 2.57 -3.49
C ILE A 214 -13.49 2.87 -4.61
N CYS A 215 -14.79 2.88 -4.33
CA CYS A 215 -15.85 3.06 -5.35
C CYS A 215 -16.21 4.50 -5.71
N LEU A 216 -15.49 5.51 -5.17
CA LEU A 216 -15.75 6.91 -5.48
C LEU A 216 -14.67 7.45 -6.43
N MET A 217 -13.58 7.95 -5.87
CA MET A 217 -12.38 8.40 -6.58
C MET A 217 -11.20 8.10 -5.66
N SER A 218 -10.60 6.91 -5.82
CA SER A 218 -9.52 6.47 -4.94
C SER A 218 -8.16 6.87 -5.46
N GLY A 219 -7.45 7.64 -4.63
CA GLY A 219 -6.06 7.97 -4.79
C GLY A 219 -5.24 7.48 -3.60
N ALA A 220 -4.02 7.08 -3.87
CA ALA A 220 -3.01 6.84 -2.85
C ALA A 220 -1.68 7.44 -3.31
N ILE A 221 -0.87 7.88 -2.34
CA ILE A 221 0.53 8.24 -2.57
C ILE A 221 1.41 7.35 -1.72
N VAL A 222 2.45 6.78 -2.33
CA VAL A 222 3.34 5.81 -1.68
C VAL A 222 4.79 6.16 -1.97
N GLN A 223 5.60 6.05 -0.93
CA GLN A 223 7.03 6.16 -1.04
C GLN A 223 7.62 4.87 -1.63
N ASP A 224 8.34 5.00 -2.73
CA ASP A 224 9.17 3.96 -3.32
C ASP A 224 10.52 4.53 -3.78
N SER A 225 11.59 3.76 -3.60
CA SER A 225 12.94 4.12 -4.02
C SER A 225 13.08 4.24 -5.54
N GLY A 226 12.20 3.57 -6.30
CA GLY A 226 12.26 3.43 -7.75
C GLY A 226 13.31 2.42 -8.24
N SER A 227 14.00 1.72 -7.34
CA SER A 227 15.06 0.77 -7.69
C SER A 227 14.87 -0.63 -7.10
N ASN A 228 14.19 -0.76 -5.96
CA ASN A 228 14.17 -2.02 -5.21
C ASN A 228 12.81 -2.43 -4.64
N PHE A 229 11.70 -1.93 -5.21
CA PHE A 229 10.34 -2.31 -4.80
C PHE A 229 10.01 -2.03 -3.32
N SER A 230 10.78 -1.15 -2.66
CA SER A 230 10.59 -0.77 -1.26
C SER A 230 9.17 -0.30 -0.89
N GLY A 231 8.42 0.20 -1.85
CA GLY A 231 7.06 0.71 -1.66
C GLY A 231 5.96 -0.35 -1.73
N VAL A 232 6.25 -1.60 -2.11
CA VAL A 232 5.21 -2.63 -2.33
C VAL A 232 4.36 -2.86 -1.07
N ALA A 233 5.00 -3.05 0.09
CA ALA A 233 4.27 -3.25 1.35
C ALA A 233 3.42 -2.03 1.74
N ASN A 234 3.93 -0.81 1.52
CA ASN A 234 3.18 0.42 1.76
C ASN A 234 1.98 0.52 0.80
N ALA A 235 2.15 0.21 -0.48
CA ALA A 235 1.05 0.19 -1.44
C ALA A 235 -0.01 -0.86 -1.12
N ALA A 236 0.39 -2.05 -0.67
CA ALA A 236 -0.54 -3.07 -0.19
C ALA A 236 -1.37 -2.58 1.01
N LYS A 237 -0.72 -1.88 1.95
CA LYS A 237 -1.39 -1.24 3.07
C LYS A 237 -2.37 -0.15 2.63
N GLU A 238 -1.98 0.74 1.73
CA GLU A 238 -2.86 1.80 1.23
C GLU A 238 -4.03 1.24 0.43
N LEU A 239 -3.83 0.14 -0.31
CA LEU A 239 -4.89 -0.57 -1.02
C LEU A 239 -5.89 -1.23 -0.04
N ALA A 240 -5.39 -1.89 1.01
CA ALA A 240 -6.22 -2.42 2.09
C ALA A 240 -6.99 -1.31 2.83
N ASN A 241 -6.44 -0.10 2.89
CA ASN A 241 -7.08 1.05 3.49
C ASN A 241 -8.22 1.61 2.62
N VAL A 242 -8.03 1.79 1.31
CA VAL A 242 -9.11 2.26 0.41
C VAL A 242 -10.25 1.26 0.26
N LEU A 243 -9.98 -0.04 0.43
CA LEU A 243 -11.01 -1.08 0.50
C LEU A 243 -11.89 -0.96 1.77
N GLY A 244 -11.40 -0.28 2.82
CA GLY A 244 -12.19 0.01 4.00
C GLY A 244 -12.76 -1.24 4.69
N PRO A 245 -14.09 -1.31 4.96
CA PRO A 245 -14.70 -2.45 5.64
C PRO A 245 -14.68 -3.74 4.82
N MET A 246 -14.45 -3.63 3.51
CA MET A 246 -14.43 -4.74 2.58
C MET A 246 -13.14 -5.58 2.75
N TYR A 247 -12.04 -4.96 3.15
CA TYR A 247 -10.81 -5.70 3.44
C TYR A 247 -10.90 -6.46 4.78
N ASN A 248 -10.82 -7.80 4.73
CA ASN A 248 -10.85 -8.69 5.89
C ASN A 248 -9.57 -9.53 6.08
N GLY A 249 -8.45 -9.09 5.48
CA GLY A 249 -7.16 -9.75 5.64
C GLY A 249 -6.37 -9.30 6.87
N THR A 250 -5.08 -9.64 6.89
CA THR A 250 -4.18 -9.44 8.04
C THR A 250 -3.24 -8.24 7.92
N ILE A 251 -3.26 -7.52 6.81
CA ILE A 251 -2.43 -6.32 6.62
C ILE A 251 -2.80 -5.31 7.70
N ASN A 252 -1.80 -4.92 8.50
CA ASN A 252 -2.01 -3.93 9.53
C ASN A 252 -2.18 -2.54 8.91
N ARG A 253 -3.37 -1.95 9.09
CA ARG A 253 -3.74 -0.64 8.54
C ARG A 253 -3.41 0.48 9.54
N ARG A 254 -4.09 1.61 9.43
CA ARG A 254 -3.94 2.75 10.35
C ARG A 254 -4.25 2.34 11.79
N VAL A 255 -3.39 2.76 12.71
CA VAL A 255 -3.61 2.62 14.16
C VAL A 255 -4.32 3.87 14.65
N CYS A 256 -5.44 3.68 15.35
CA CYS A 256 -6.28 4.74 15.89
C CYS A 256 -6.48 4.50 17.39
N SER A 257 -6.27 5.54 18.20
CA SER A 257 -6.63 5.57 19.61
C SER A 257 -8.05 6.12 19.81
N GLU A 258 -8.57 6.03 21.04
CA GLU A 258 -9.88 6.60 21.38
C GLU A 258 -9.88 8.13 21.26
N ASP A 259 -8.74 8.77 21.55
CA ASP A 259 -8.59 10.23 21.57
C ASP A 259 -8.41 10.85 20.19
N ASP A 260 -8.11 10.04 19.16
CA ASP A 260 -7.90 10.55 17.79
C ASP A 260 -9.21 11.01 17.13
N GLN A 261 -10.35 10.64 17.70
CA GLN A 261 -11.65 10.88 17.08
C GLN A 261 -12.09 12.33 17.20
N GLY A 262 -12.64 12.86 16.11
CA GLY A 262 -13.17 14.23 16.10
C GLY A 262 -12.08 15.31 16.10
N MET A 263 -10.80 14.93 16.02
CA MET A 263 -9.74 15.89 15.72
C MET A 263 -9.86 16.34 14.26
N ASP A 264 -9.77 17.65 14.04
CA ASP A 264 -9.76 18.26 12.69
C ASP A 264 -8.39 18.10 12.00
N THR A 265 -7.76 16.95 12.19
CA THR A 265 -6.52 16.56 11.48
C THR A 265 -6.87 15.48 10.48
N TYR A 266 -6.03 15.30 9.45
CA TYR A 266 -6.17 14.16 8.55
C TYR A 266 -6.27 12.84 9.33
N HIS A 267 -5.35 12.60 10.27
CA HIS A 267 -5.34 11.39 11.10
C HIS A 267 -6.69 11.16 11.79
N GLY A 268 -7.20 12.18 12.48
CA GLY A 268 -8.45 12.07 13.23
C GLY A 268 -9.68 11.87 12.34
N ARG A 269 -9.71 12.49 11.16
CA ARG A 269 -10.77 12.26 10.17
C ARG A 269 -10.76 10.82 9.66
N GLN A 270 -9.59 10.26 9.34
CA GLN A 270 -9.47 8.87 8.91
C GLN A 270 -9.86 7.89 10.03
N CYS A 271 -9.43 8.13 11.26
CA CYS A 271 -9.81 7.30 12.40
C CYS A 271 -11.31 7.38 12.71
N GLY A 272 -11.91 8.56 12.55
CA GLY A 272 -13.36 8.74 12.61
C GLY A 272 -14.08 7.92 11.55
N ALA A 273 -13.62 7.96 10.29
CA ALA A 273 -14.19 7.17 9.19
C ALA A 273 -14.09 5.66 9.47
N MET A 274 -12.93 5.17 9.90
CA MET A 274 -12.72 3.75 10.25
C MET A 274 -13.68 3.25 11.32
N ARG A 275 -13.93 4.04 12.37
CA ARG A 275 -14.77 3.61 13.49
C ARG A 275 -16.26 3.75 13.20
N ASN A 276 -16.63 4.75 12.42
CA ASN A 276 -18.03 5.03 12.08
C ASN A 276 -18.51 4.28 10.82
N SER A 277 -17.61 3.64 10.09
CA SER A 277 -17.94 2.84 8.92
C SER A 277 -18.83 1.67 9.33
N GLN A 278 -20.06 1.69 8.84
CA GLN A 278 -20.94 0.52 8.88
C GLN A 278 -20.65 -0.32 7.63
N TYR A 279 -20.64 -1.64 7.80
CA TYR A 279 -20.62 -2.55 6.66
C TYR A 279 -21.92 -2.37 5.88
N ASP A 280 -21.79 -1.87 4.66
CA ASP A 280 -22.89 -1.69 3.73
C ASP A 280 -22.37 -2.03 2.34
N GLU A 281 -22.69 -3.25 1.90
CA GLU A 281 -22.19 -3.85 0.66
C GLU A 281 -22.63 -3.06 -0.57
N GLU A 282 -23.77 -2.36 -0.51
CA GLU A 282 -24.29 -1.52 -1.61
C GLU A 282 -23.30 -0.40 -1.97
N ASN A 283 -22.55 0.12 -0.99
CA ASN A 283 -21.54 1.16 -1.22
C ASN A 283 -20.29 0.64 -1.94
N PHE A 284 -20.15 -0.68 -2.10
CA PHE A 284 -18.98 -1.34 -2.67
C PHE A 284 -19.30 -2.21 -3.89
N GLU A 285 -20.49 -2.07 -4.48
CA GLU A 285 -20.91 -2.83 -5.67
C GLU A 285 -19.95 -2.67 -6.85
N CYS A 286 -19.25 -1.55 -6.97
CA CYS A 286 -18.28 -1.32 -8.05
C CYS A 286 -17.18 -2.41 -8.08
N LEU A 287 -16.87 -3.05 -6.95
CA LEU A 287 -15.86 -4.09 -6.84
C LEU A 287 -16.26 -5.38 -7.58
N LYS A 288 -17.56 -5.58 -7.85
CA LYS A 288 -18.07 -6.76 -8.56
C LYS A 288 -17.78 -6.69 -10.07
N ASP A 289 -17.51 -5.50 -10.60
CA ASP A 289 -17.26 -5.29 -12.01
C ASP A 289 -15.88 -5.81 -12.42
N GLU A 290 -15.83 -6.83 -13.27
CA GLU A 290 -14.56 -7.34 -13.78
C GLU A 290 -13.83 -6.28 -14.61
N ILE A 291 -12.53 -6.14 -14.39
CA ILE A 291 -11.71 -5.18 -15.10
C ILE A 291 -11.05 -5.86 -16.31
N ASN A 292 -11.39 -5.37 -17.50
CA ASN A 292 -10.72 -5.75 -18.74
C ASN A 292 -9.31 -5.14 -18.77
N GLY A 293 -8.32 -5.86 -18.24
CA GLY A 293 -6.89 -5.56 -18.33
C GLY A 293 -6.11 -6.79 -18.80
N THR A 294 -4.78 -6.72 -18.77
CA THR A 294 -3.93 -7.91 -18.92
C THR A 294 -4.26 -8.90 -17.80
N LYS A 295 -5.23 -9.80 -18.03
CA LYS A 295 -5.54 -11.00 -17.22
C LYS A 295 -4.36 -12.00 -17.20
N GLY A 296 -3.16 -11.55 -17.58
CA GLY A 296 -1.93 -12.32 -17.54
C GLY A 296 -1.40 -12.42 -16.12
N GLU A 297 -0.59 -13.43 -15.88
CA GLU A 297 0.20 -13.56 -14.67
C GLU A 297 1.14 -12.35 -14.56
N MET A 298 0.74 -11.32 -13.79
CA MET A 298 1.57 -10.15 -13.52
C MET A 298 2.90 -10.62 -12.93
N MET A 299 3.99 -10.04 -13.44
CA MET A 299 5.32 -10.31 -12.95
C MET A 299 5.42 -10.01 -11.45
N THR A 300 6.14 -10.81 -10.67
CA THR A 300 6.50 -10.47 -9.28
C THR A 300 7.83 -9.72 -9.24
N PRO A 301 8.17 -9.00 -8.14
CA PRO A 301 9.50 -8.44 -7.96
C PRO A 301 10.63 -9.47 -8.13
N HIS A 302 10.44 -10.70 -7.65
CA HIS A 302 11.39 -11.80 -7.89
C HIS A 302 11.53 -12.13 -9.38
N GLN A 303 10.41 -12.30 -10.09
CA GLN A 303 10.42 -12.60 -11.53
C GLN A 303 11.04 -11.46 -12.35
N PHE A 304 10.89 -10.20 -11.92
CA PHE A 304 11.55 -9.05 -12.51
C PHE A 304 13.08 -9.19 -12.46
N TYR A 305 13.66 -9.44 -11.29
CA TYR A 305 15.11 -9.64 -11.16
C TYR A 305 15.61 -10.89 -11.90
N LYS A 306 14.78 -11.94 -12.00
CA LYS A 306 15.10 -13.13 -12.79
C LYS A 306 15.16 -12.85 -14.29
N LYS A 307 14.26 -12.00 -14.81
CA LYS A 307 14.24 -11.56 -16.21
C LYS A 307 15.36 -10.57 -16.52
N HIS A 308 15.58 -9.62 -15.61
CA HIS A 308 16.46 -8.48 -15.77
C HIS A 308 17.76 -8.65 -14.99
N THR A 309 18.55 -9.65 -15.35
CA THR A 309 19.75 -10.09 -14.61
C THR A 309 20.86 -9.04 -14.49
N ALA A 310 20.83 -7.98 -15.29
CA ALA A 310 21.73 -6.83 -15.15
C ALA A 310 21.49 -6.06 -13.84
N TRP A 311 20.31 -6.19 -13.25
CA TRP A 311 19.95 -5.63 -11.95
C TRP A 311 19.77 -6.77 -10.95
N THR A 312 20.32 -6.58 -9.75
CA THR A 312 20.20 -7.55 -8.65
C THR A 312 19.61 -6.86 -7.43
N PRO A 313 18.90 -7.57 -6.53
CA PRO A 313 18.32 -6.96 -5.32
C PRO A 313 19.36 -6.16 -4.50
N CYS A 314 20.56 -6.72 -4.34
CA CYS A 314 21.67 -6.03 -3.68
C CYS A 314 22.15 -4.81 -4.46
N GLY A 315 22.42 -4.95 -5.76
CA GLY A 315 22.94 -3.86 -6.57
C GLY A 315 21.99 -2.68 -6.72
N THR A 316 20.68 -2.92 -6.66
CA THR A 316 19.65 -1.87 -6.74
C THR A 316 19.29 -1.27 -5.39
N SER A 317 19.52 -1.98 -4.29
CA SER A 317 19.38 -1.46 -2.93
C SER A 317 20.62 -0.66 -2.50
N TYR A 318 21.81 -1.17 -2.82
CA TYR A 318 23.10 -0.57 -2.51
C TYR A 318 24.05 -0.69 -3.70
N THR A 319 24.25 0.42 -4.40
CA THR A 319 25.13 0.50 -5.59
C THR A 319 26.52 -0.06 -5.29
N GLY A 320 27.00 -0.95 -6.15
CA GLY A 320 28.33 -1.58 -6.03
C GLY A 320 28.37 -2.81 -5.11
N THR A 321 27.22 -3.27 -4.62
CA THR A 321 27.11 -4.51 -3.84
C THR A 321 26.56 -5.67 -4.67
N LYS A 322 26.83 -6.89 -4.20
CA LYS A 322 26.30 -8.15 -4.73
C LYS A 322 25.92 -9.05 -3.56
N GLU A 323 25.13 -10.07 -3.82
CA GLU A 323 24.84 -11.08 -2.81
C GLU A 323 26.14 -11.73 -2.30
N CYS A 324 26.24 -11.84 -0.98
CA CYS A 324 27.37 -12.45 -0.32
C CYS A 324 27.46 -13.93 -0.69
N LYS A 325 28.65 -14.40 -1.11
CA LYS A 325 28.88 -15.83 -1.33
C LYS A 325 29.19 -16.49 0.01
N ASP A 326 28.22 -17.14 0.63
CA ASP A 326 28.51 -18.02 1.77
C ASP A 326 28.77 -19.46 1.28
N PRO A 327 29.99 -19.99 1.42
CA PRO A 327 30.31 -21.35 1.01
C PRO A 327 29.61 -22.44 1.85
N LYS A 328 28.94 -22.08 2.97
CA LYS A 328 28.29 -23.05 3.86
C LYS A 328 26.80 -23.28 3.61
N THR A 329 26.15 -22.47 2.79
CA THR A 329 24.68 -22.48 2.58
C THR A 329 24.32 -22.89 1.16
N ALA A 330 24.90 -24.01 0.71
CA ALA A 330 24.62 -24.58 -0.62
C ALA A 330 23.21 -25.23 -0.71
N SER A 331 22.46 -25.29 0.39
CA SER A 331 21.08 -25.78 0.44
C SER A 331 20.16 -24.62 0.82
N GLN A 332 19.48 -24.07 -0.18
CA GLN A 332 18.40 -23.07 -0.10
C GLN A 332 18.80 -21.68 0.47
N PRO A 333 19.29 -20.76 -0.38
CA PRO A 333 19.85 -19.48 0.06
C PRO A 333 18.86 -18.48 0.71
N HIS A 334 17.56 -18.81 0.84
CA HIS A 334 16.53 -17.83 1.24
C HIS A 334 15.45 -18.37 2.20
N GLU A 335 15.70 -19.44 2.97
CA GLU A 335 14.74 -19.93 3.98
C GLU A 335 14.25 -18.81 4.92
N SER A 336 15.11 -17.82 5.22
CA SER A 336 14.80 -16.68 6.09
C SER A 336 14.22 -15.46 5.37
N CYS A 337 14.00 -15.50 4.05
CA CYS A 337 13.56 -14.35 3.24
C CYS A 337 14.39 -13.08 3.43
N SER A 338 15.67 -13.27 3.71
CA SER A 338 16.67 -12.21 3.89
C SER A 338 17.85 -12.48 2.96
N LEU A 339 18.44 -11.41 2.43
CA LEU A 339 19.61 -11.42 1.57
C LEU A 339 20.71 -10.58 2.23
N SER A 340 21.92 -11.11 2.29
CA SER A 340 23.09 -10.34 2.70
C SER A 340 23.83 -9.80 1.48
N CYS A 341 24.06 -8.50 1.46
CA CYS A 341 24.72 -7.76 0.40
C CYS A 341 26.13 -7.34 0.82
N CYS A 342 27.11 -7.70 -0.01
CA CYS A 342 28.53 -7.48 0.20
C CYS A 342 29.07 -6.50 -0.85
N ILE A 343 29.97 -5.61 -0.44
CA ILE A 343 30.72 -4.75 -1.38
C ILE A 343 31.52 -5.63 -2.34
N ASN A 344 31.47 -5.30 -3.63
CA ASN A 344 32.24 -5.97 -4.66
C ASN A 344 33.72 -5.56 -4.61
N GLN A 345 34.46 -5.96 -3.57
CA GLN A 345 35.92 -5.78 -3.47
C GLN A 345 36.65 -7.12 -3.39
N SER A 346 37.75 -7.23 -4.14
CA SER A 346 38.61 -8.41 -4.22
C SER A 346 39.56 -8.60 -3.01
N PHE A 347 39.45 -7.77 -1.97
CA PHE A 347 40.39 -7.75 -0.85
C PHE A 347 39.72 -8.23 0.45
N SER A 348 39.93 -9.50 0.77
CA SER A 348 39.29 -10.22 1.88
C SER A 348 39.76 -9.83 3.30
N PHE A 349 40.50 -8.73 3.48
CA PHE A 349 41.15 -8.39 4.76
C PHE A 349 40.62 -7.11 5.45
N LEU A 350 39.70 -6.38 4.81
CA LEU A 350 38.98 -5.28 5.44
C LEU A 350 37.61 -5.78 5.88
N ASN A 351 37.13 -5.35 7.05
CA ASN A 351 35.77 -5.62 7.52
C ASN A 351 34.79 -5.34 6.36
N LEU A 352 34.24 -6.40 5.78
CA LEU A 352 33.27 -6.31 4.71
C LEU A 352 32.05 -5.59 5.29
N THR A 353 31.68 -4.45 4.72
CA THR A 353 30.39 -3.87 5.06
C THR A 353 29.32 -4.79 4.51
N HIS A 354 28.51 -5.33 5.41
CA HIS A 354 27.38 -6.18 5.10
C HIS A 354 26.10 -5.36 5.29
N TYR A 355 25.18 -5.49 4.33
CA TYR A 355 23.83 -4.92 4.42
C TYR A 355 22.84 -6.04 4.24
N ASP A 356 21.93 -6.21 5.20
CA ASP A 356 20.84 -7.16 5.04
C ASP A 356 19.63 -6.46 4.43
N ILE A 357 19.06 -7.07 3.40
CA ILE A 357 17.84 -6.62 2.74
C ILE A 357 16.82 -7.77 2.73
N GLN A 358 15.56 -7.43 2.55
CA GLN A 358 14.52 -8.44 2.33
C GLN A 358 14.72 -9.10 0.96
N ALA A 359 14.48 -10.41 0.90
CA ALA A 359 14.38 -11.09 -0.39
C ALA A 359 13.20 -10.51 -1.18
N PRO A 360 13.33 -10.37 -2.52
CA PRO A 360 12.24 -9.92 -3.37
C PRO A 360 10.94 -10.71 -3.15
N ASP A 361 9.81 -10.00 -3.14
CA ASP A 361 8.51 -10.64 -3.01
C ASP A 361 8.27 -11.62 -4.18
N GLY A 362 7.77 -12.81 -3.86
CA GLY A 362 7.54 -13.92 -4.80
C GLY A 362 8.73 -14.85 -5.00
N GLN A 363 9.82 -14.69 -4.23
CA GLN A 363 10.97 -15.58 -4.25
C GLN A 363 10.72 -16.85 -3.45
N ASP A 364 11.02 -18.03 -4.00
CA ASP A 364 10.88 -19.29 -3.26
C ASP A 364 11.79 -19.32 -2.01
N CYS A 365 11.22 -19.65 -0.86
CA CYS A 365 11.94 -19.82 0.42
C CYS A 365 11.93 -21.27 0.91
N GLU A 366 10.81 -21.98 0.71
CA GLU A 366 10.66 -23.42 1.00
C GLU A 366 9.76 -24.04 -0.08
N SER A 367 9.54 -25.37 -0.01
CA SER A 367 8.57 -26.03 -0.89
C SER A 367 7.17 -25.42 -0.71
N GLU A 368 6.55 -24.96 -1.80
CA GLU A 368 5.22 -24.34 -1.82
C GLU A 368 5.13 -23.05 -0.96
N LYS A 369 6.26 -22.37 -0.72
CA LYS A 369 6.30 -21.10 0.01
C LYS A 369 7.17 -20.06 -0.68
N ILE A 370 6.75 -18.80 -0.56
CA ILE A 370 7.43 -17.64 -1.12
C ILE A 370 7.73 -16.59 -0.05
N CYS A 371 8.71 -15.74 -0.34
CA CYS A 371 8.98 -14.54 0.43
C CYS A 371 7.94 -13.45 0.13
N LEU A 372 7.42 -12.86 1.20
CA LEU A 372 6.51 -11.74 1.17
C LEU A 372 6.80 -10.81 2.36
N GLY A 373 7.22 -9.58 2.09
CA GLY A 373 7.55 -8.59 3.12
C GLY A 373 8.66 -9.05 4.07
N GLY A 374 9.60 -9.84 3.56
CA GLY A 374 10.69 -10.43 4.35
C GLY A 374 10.29 -11.65 5.20
N THR A 375 9.10 -12.22 4.99
CA THR A 375 8.63 -13.43 5.69
C THR A 375 8.34 -14.55 4.71
N CYS A 376 8.67 -15.80 5.06
CA CYS A 376 8.34 -16.98 4.26
C CYS A 376 6.88 -17.41 4.52
N VAL A 377 6.02 -17.29 3.51
CA VAL A 377 4.57 -17.55 3.58
C VAL A 377 4.14 -18.59 2.55
N ALA A 378 3.00 -19.25 2.77
CA ALA A 378 2.47 -20.22 1.80
C ALA A 378 2.17 -19.55 0.45
N ALA A 379 2.63 -20.17 -0.64
CA ALA A 379 2.20 -19.82 -1.99
C ALA A 379 0.79 -20.40 -2.19
N ASN A 380 -0.20 -19.55 -2.46
CA ASN A 380 -1.60 -19.95 -2.65
C ASN A 380 -1.98 -20.08 -4.11
#